data_AF-A0A2R6JZZ2-F1
#
_entry.id   AF-A0A2R6JZZ2-F1
#
_cell.length_a   1.000
_cell.length_b   1.000
_cell.length_c   1.000
_cell.angle_alpha   90.00
_cell.angle_beta   90.00
_cell.angle_gamma   90.00
#
_symmetry.space_group_name_H-M   'P 1'
#
loop_
_entity.id
_entity.type
_entity.pdbx_description
1 polymer ?
#
loop_
_entity_poly.entity_id
_entity_poly.type
_entity_poly.pdbx_seq_one_letter_code
_entity_poly.pdbx_strand_id
1 'polypeptide(L)'
;MRSEPNVPGLVGHVDESFPGYDLSITDQTRVEGWLSEFRECEENGDLPELSIVRLPNDHTSGTRPDAPTPETMMADNDLALGRLVEAVVDSDYWENTAIFITEDDAQNGPDHVDAHRSIALAVSPYIRRGVVDTPSIARCRSSGAWN
;
A
#
# COMPACT_ATOMS: atom_id res chain seq x y z
N MET A 1 -4.55 12.99 -15.11
CA MET A 1 -5.06 11.65 -15.45
C MET A 1 -6.31 11.40 -14.64
N ARG A 2 -7.29 10.65 -15.16
CA ARG A 2 -8.37 10.11 -14.33
C ARG A 2 -8.22 8.59 -14.20
N SER A 3 -8.38 8.05 -12.99
CA SER A 3 -8.61 6.62 -12.85
C SER A 3 -10.05 6.30 -13.25
N GLU A 4 -10.24 5.16 -13.90
CA GLU A 4 -11.56 4.69 -14.31
C GLU A 4 -11.81 3.31 -13.69
N PRO A 5 -13.01 3.05 -13.16
CA PRO A 5 -13.33 1.75 -12.58
C PRO A 5 -13.37 0.69 -13.68
N ASN A 6 -12.53 -0.34 -13.55
CA ASN A 6 -12.46 -1.44 -14.53
C ASN A 6 -13.60 -2.47 -14.38
N VAL A 7 -14.40 -2.37 -13.31
CA VAL A 7 -15.55 -3.24 -13.06
C VAL A 7 -16.75 -2.43 -12.53
N PRO A 8 -18.00 -2.83 -12.83
CA PRO A 8 -19.18 -2.07 -12.42
C PRO A 8 -19.30 -1.83 -10.91
N GLY A 9 -18.82 -2.77 -10.09
CA GLY A 9 -18.89 -2.66 -8.63
C GLY A 9 -17.97 -1.60 -8.02
N LEU A 10 -17.07 -1.01 -8.79
CA LEU A 10 -16.16 0.05 -8.32
C LEU A 10 -16.59 1.45 -8.75
N VAL A 11 -17.68 1.59 -9.50
CA VAL A 11 -18.21 2.90 -9.92
C VAL A 11 -18.63 3.69 -8.68
N GLY A 12 -18.04 4.87 -8.48
CA GLY A 12 -18.28 5.72 -7.30
C GLY A 12 -17.53 5.28 -6.04
N HIS A 13 -16.63 4.28 -6.14
CA HIS A 13 -15.80 3.78 -5.05
C HIS A 13 -14.30 3.85 -5.39
N VAL A 14 -13.94 4.68 -6.36
CA VAL A 14 -12.56 4.97 -6.75
C VAL A 14 -12.37 6.48 -6.75
N ASP A 15 -11.22 6.92 -6.25
CA ASP A 15 -10.79 8.29 -6.45
C ASP A 15 -10.36 8.45 -7.91
N GLU A 16 -11.21 9.09 -8.72
CA GLU A 16 -10.93 9.40 -10.12
C GLU A 16 -9.67 10.26 -10.26
N SER A 17 -9.25 11.00 -9.23
CA SER A 17 -8.06 11.85 -9.26
C SER A 17 -6.76 11.07 -8.99
N PHE A 18 -6.84 9.91 -8.34
CA PHE A 18 -5.69 9.06 -8.03
C PHE A 18 -5.14 8.40 -9.31
N PRO A 19 -3.88 8.64 -9.72
CA PRO A 19 -3.34 8.04 -10.93
C PRO A 19 -3.19 6.51 -10.85
N GLY A 20 -3.68 5.80 -11.86
CA GLY A 20 -3.47 4.36 -12.04
C GLY A 20 -2.01 3.97 -12.31
N TYR A 21 -1.78 2.73 -12.76
CA TYR A 21 -0.43 2.22 -13.05
C TYR A 21 0.22 2.98 -14.23
N ASP A 22 1.25 3.75 -13.90
CA ASP A 22 2.12 4.45 -14.85
C ASP A 22 3.42 4.78 -14.12
N LEU A 23 4.52 4.17 -14.54
CA LEU A 23 5.84 4.32 -13.90
C LEU A 23 6.51 5.67 -14.18
N SER A 24 5.94 6.49 -15.07
CA SER A 24 6.37 7.87 -15.28
C SER A 24 5.78 8.85 -14.28
N ILE A 25 4.74 8.43 -13.55
CA ILE A 25 4.13 9.18 -12.45
C ILE A 25 4.72 8.65 -11.15
N THR A 26 5.30 9.53 -10.33
CA THR A 26 5.89 9.16 -9.05
C THR A 26 4.85 8.74 -8.01
N ASP A 27 5.25 7.89 -7.08
CA ASP A 27 4.44 7.57 -5.91
C ASP A 27 4.28 8.76 -4.97
N GLN A 28 5.20 9.74 -5.04
CA GLN A 28 4.99 11.05 -4.41
C GLN A 28 3.76 11.77 -4.97
N THR A 29 3.50 11.69 -6.29
CA THR A 29 2.29 12.31 -6.87
C THR A 29 1.03 11.59 -6.41
N ARG A 30 1.08 10.25 -6.30
CA ARG A 30 -0.04 9.44 -5.82
C ARG A 30 -0.36 9.70 -4.36
N VAL A 31 0.66 9.72 -3.50
CA VAL A 31 0.44 9.99 -2.07
C VAL A 31 -0.03 11.42 -1.83
N GLU A 32 0.38 12.42 -2.62
CA GLU A 32 -0.19 13.77 -2.54
C GLU A 32 -1.69 13.79 -2.82
N GLY A 33 -2.15 13.09 -3.85
CA GLY A 33 -3.58 12.94 -4.16
C GLY A 33 -4.34 12.29 -3.00
N TRP A 34 -3.84 11.15 -2.54
CA TRP A 34 -4.43 10.43 -1.40
C TRP A 34 -4.44 11.26 -0.12
N LEU A 35 -3.36 12.00 0.19
CA LEU A 35 -3.29 12.88 1.37
C LEU A 35 -4.30 14.02 1.30
N SER A 36 -4.59 14.53 0.10
CA SER A 36 -5.62 15.56 -0.08
C SER A 36 -7.00 15.01 0.28
N GLU A 37 -7.37 13.85 -0.25
CA GLU A 37 -8.65 13.19 0.04
C GLU A 37 -8.74 12.73 1.50
N PHE A 38 -7.68 12.13 2.04
CA PHE A 38 -7.62 11.69 3.42
C PHE A 38 -7.88 12.83 4.41
N ARG A 39 -7.27 14.01 4.18
CA ARG A 39 -7.48 15.19 5.03
C ARG A 39 -8.88 15.76 4.91
N GLU A 40 -9.45 15.77 3.70
CA GLU A 40 -10.85 16.15 3.51
C GLU A 40 -11.77 15.20 4.29
N CYS A 41 -11.50 13.89 4.23
CA CYS A 41 -12.25 12.91 5.00
C CYS A 41 -12.11 13.08 6.51
N GLU A 42 -10.90 13.40 6.98
CA GLU A 42 -10.63 13.70 8.38
C GLU A 42 -11.40 14.92 8.87
N GLU A 43 -11.42 16.00 8.09
CA GLU A 43 -12.20 17.21 8.40
C GLU A 43 -13.71 16.95 8.43
N ASN A 44 -14.20 16.07 7.54
CA ASN A 44 -15.62 15.75 7.41
C ASN A 44 -16.09 14.62 8.35
N GLY A 45 -15.16 13.84 8.92
CA GLY A 45 -15.46 12.69 9.75
C GLY A 45 -16.02 11.49 8.96
N ASP A 46 -15.69 11.36 7.68
CA ASP A 46 -16.29 10.39 6.76
C ASP A 46 -15.28 9.45 6.07
N LEU A 47 -14.10 9.25 6.68
CA LEU A 47 -13.10 8.29 6.22
C LEU A 47 -13.72 6.89 6.02
N PRO A 48 -13.51 6.23 4.86
CA PRO A 48 -14.06 4.91 4.60
C PRO A 48 -13.44 3.84 5.51
N GLU A 49 -14.23 2.83 5.84
CA GLU A 49 -13.78 1.67 6.66
C GLU A 49 -12.67 0.84 5.98
N LEU A 50 -12.53 0.97 4.66
CA LEU A 50 -11.50 0.32 3.85
C LEU A 50 -10.97 1.28 2.79
N SER A 51 -9.66 1.50 2.79
CA SER A 51 -8.94 2.19 1.72
C SER A 51 -7.90 1.22 1.12
N ILE A 52 -7.85 1.14 -0.22
CA ILE A 52 -6.86 0.34 -0.95
C ILE A 52 -6.02 1.31 -1.77
N VAL A 53 -4.75 1.47 -1.38
CA VAL A 53 -3.81 2.39 -2.01
C VAL A 53 -2.74 1.61 -2.75
N ARG A 54 -2.40 2.05 -3.97
CA ARG A 54 -1.35 1.43 -4.78
C ARG A 54 -0.20 2.41 -5.01
N LEU A 55 1.01 1.99 -4.69
CA LEU A 55 2.26 2.72 -4.94
C LEU A 55 3.13 1.86 -5.86
N PRO A 56 3.02 1.96 -7.20
CA PRO A 56 3.65 1.00 -8.11
C PRO A 56 5.08 1.32 -8.55
N ASN A 57 5.74 2.39 -8.08
CA ASN A 57 7.06 2.74 -8.61
C ASN A 57 8.13 1.69 -8.28
N ASP A 58 7.90 0.87 -7.26
CA ASP A 58 8.70 -0.31 -6.90
C ASP A 58 8.77 -1.41 -7.97
N HIS A 59 7.89 -1.41 -8.98
CA HIS A 59 8.03 -2.25 -10.18
C HIS A 59 9.31 -1.94 -10.96
N THR A 60 9.90 -0.77 -10.73
CA THR A 60 11.08 -0.25 -11.42
C THR A 60 10.88 -0.13 -12.95
N SER A 61 11.90 0.32 -13.67
CA SER A 61 11.95 0.22 -15.14
C SER A 61 13.15 -0.61 -15.60
N GLY A 62 13.61 -1.53 -14.75
CA GLY A 62 14.89 -2.22 -14.91
C GLY A 62 16.04 -1.21 -15.01
N THR A 63 17.01 -1.48 -15.89
CA THR A 63 18.17 -0.60 -16.12
C THR A 63 18.04 0.24 -17.38
N ARG A 64 16.83 0.70 -17.72
CA ARG A 64 16.60 1.52 -18.92
C ARG A 64 17.33 2.87 -18.79
N PRO A 65 18.15 3.29 -19.78
CA PRO A 65 18.94 4.51 -19.68
C PRO A 65 18.14 5.81 -19.48
N ASP A 66 16.91 5.86 -19.98
CA ASP A 66 16.03 7.05 -19.92
C ASP A 66 14.99 6.97 -18.79
N ALA A 67 15.19 6.08 -17.81
CA ALA A 67 14.33 5.93 -16.66
C ALA A 67 15.13 6.14 -15.35
N PRO A 68 14.47 6.50 -14.23
CA PRO A 68 15.13 6.49 -12.93
C PRO A 68 15.70 5.10 -12.61
N THR A 69 16.76 5.04 -11.80
CA THR A 69 17.34 3.76 -11.41
C THR A 69 16.38 2.99 -10.49
N PRO A 70 16.45 1.65 -10.45
CA PRO A 70 15.67 0.84 -9.51
C PRO A 70 15.72 1.37 -8.07
N GLU A 71 16.91 1.76 -7.58
CA GLU A 71 17.09 2.28 -6.23
C GLU A 71 16.37 3.61 -6.01
N THR A 72 16.32 4.47 -7.03
CA THR A 72 15.61 5.75 -6.96
C THR A 72 14.10 5.53 -6.93
N MET A 73 13.60 4.58 -7.72
CA MET A 73 12.17 4.26 -7.76
C MET A 73 11.71 3.58 -6.45
N MET A 74 12.58 2.74 -5.86
CA MET A 74 12.34 2.17 -4.53
C MET A 74 12.31 3.24 -3.45
N ALA A 75 13.25 4.19 -3.46
CA ALA A 75 13.26 5.28 -2.50
C ALA A 75 12.03 6.20 -2.64
N ASP A 76 11.55 6.42 -3.87
CA ASP A 76 10.32 7.17 -4.15
C ASP A 76 9.09 6.51 -3.53
N ASN A 77 8.98 5.19 -3.68
CA ASN A 77 7.94 4.35 -3.10
C ASN A 77 8.00 4.32 -1.56
N ASP A 78 9.18 4.03 -0.98
CA ASP A 78 9.40 3.99 0.47
C ASP A 78 9.03 5.31 1.15
N LEU A 79 9.41 6.44 0.54
CA LEU A 79 9.06 7.77 1.05
C LEU A 79 7.55 8.01 0.96
N ALA A 80 6.89 7.59 -0.12
CA ALA A 80 5.45 7.75 -0.28
C ALA A 80 4.69 6.94 0.78
N LEU A 81 5.10 5.69 0.99
CA LEU A 81 4.57 4.84 2.05
C LEU A 81 4.77 5.48 3.43
N GLY A 82 5.98 5.99 3.72
CA GLY A 82 6.28 6.67 4.98
C GLY A 82 5.36 7.86 5.25
N ARG A 83 5.12 8.70 4.25
CA ARG A 83 4.22 9.86 4.33
C ARG A 83 2.76 9.47 4.58
N LEU A 84 2.29 8.40 3.94
CA LEU A 84 0.96 7.86 4.18
C LEU A 84 0.82 7.38 5.62
N VAL A 85 1.78 6.58 6.09
CA VAL A 85 1.78 6.06 7.47
C VAL A 85 1.85 7.20 8.48
N GLU A 86 2.69 8.20 8.25
CA GLU A 86 2.78 9.40 9.10
C GLU A 86 1.43 10.12 9.22
N ALA A 87 0.76 10.38 8.09
CA ALA A 87 -0.55 11.03 8.10
C ALA A 87 -1.61 10.24 8.87
N VAL A 88 -1.64 8.91 8.72
CA VAL A 88 -2.59 8.07 9.48
C VAL A 88 -2.25 8.08 10.98
N VAL A 89 -0.97 8.00 11.34
CA VAL A 89 -0.53 7.98 12.75
C VAL A 89 -0.82 9.31 13.46
N ASP A 90 -0.71 10.42 12.74
CA ASP A 90 -1.00 11.76 13.28
C ASP A 90 -2.50 12.11 13.28
N SER A 91 -3.34 11.27 12.67
CA SER A 91 -4.79 11.49 12.56
C SER A 91 -5.59 11.06 13.79
N ASP A 92 -6.80 11.59 13.91
CA ASP A 92 -7.79 11.15 14.92
C ASP A 92 -8.25 9.68 14.72
N TYR A 93 -7.95 9.07 13.56
CA TYR A 93 -8.29 7.69 13.24
C TYR A 93 -7.28 6.66 13.72
N TRP A 94 -6.07 7.07 14.13
CA TRP A 94 -4.97 6.16 14.44
C TRP A 94 -5.35 5.07 15.44
N GLU A 95 -6.08 5.42 16.51
CA GLU A 95 -6.46 4.47 17.57
C GLU A 95 -7.32 3.30 17.07
N ASN A 96 -7.97 3.45 15.91
CA ASN A 96 -8.88 2.47 15.33
C ASN A 96 -8.42 1.95 13.96
N THR A 97 -7.17 2.20 13.57
CA THR A 97 -6.65 1.85 12.24
C THR A 97 -5.64 0.70 12.28
N ALA A 98 -5.68 -0.13 11.24
CA ALA A 98 -4.62 -1.08 10.91
C ALA A 98 -4.24 -0.93 9.44
N ILE A 99 -2.95 -0.75 9.17
CA ILE A 99 -2.40 -0.65 7.82
C ILE A 99 -1.68 -1.97 7.53
N PHE A 100 -2.03 -2.60 6.41
CA PHE A 100 -1.35 -3.80 5.90
C PHE A 100 -0.66 -3.44 4.59
N ILE A 101 0.61 -3.81 4.46
CA ILE A 101 1.45 -3.48 3.31
C ILE A 101 1.98 -4.78 2.74
N THR A 102 1.81 -4.98 1.44
CA THR A 102 2.25 -6.16 0.70
C THR A 102 2.50 -5.77 -0.74
N GLU A 103 3.37 -6.51 -1.41
CA GLU A 103 3.57 -6.40 -2.86
C GLU A 103 2.42 -7.07 -3.62
N ASP A 104 2.23 -6.67 -4.88
CA ASP A 104 1.28 -7.32 -5.81
C ASP A 104 1.82 -8.66 -6.37
N ASP A 105 3.15 -8.80 -6.48
CA ASP A 105 3.84 -10.05 -6.77
C ASP A 105 5.25 -10.13 -6.12
N ALA A 106 5.98 -11.21 -6.33
CA ALA A 106 7.33 -11.42 -5.77
C ALA A 106 8.47 -10.87 -6.66
N GLN A 107 8.14 -9.98 -7.61
CA GLN A 107 9.03 -9.27 -8.53
C GLN A 107 10.12 -10.14 -9.17
N ASN A 108 9.72 -11.24 -9.83
CA ASN A 108 10.62 -12.21 -10.48
C ASN A 108 11.85 -12.62 -9.62
N GLY A 109 11.78 -12.41 -8.31
CA GLY A 109 12.91 -12.46 -7.41
C GLY A 109 13.16 -13.91 -7.02
N PRO A 110 14.35 -14.47 -7.26
CA PRO A 110 14.65 -15.81 -6.79
C PRO A 110 14.72 -15.81 -5.26
N ASP A 111 13.71 -16.38 -4.63
CA ASP A 111 13.70 -16.64 -3.21
C ASP A 111 14.07 -18.11 -2.93
N HIS A 112 14.96 -18.33 -1.97
CA HIS A 112 15.49 -19.66 -1.67
C HIS A 112 14.48 -20.59 -0.96
N VAL A 113 13.36 -20.06 -0.46
CA VAL A 113 12.30 -20.83 0.21
C VAL A 113 11.14 -21.08 -0.74
N ASP A 114 10.58 -20.04 -1.34
CA ASP A 114 9.46 -20.13 -2.28
C ASP A 114 9.43 -18.88 -3.18
N ALA A 115 9.32 -19.08 -4.50
CA ALA A 115 9.32 -17.99 -5.49
C ALA A 115 8.16 -16.99 -5.35
N HIS A 116 7.14 -17.29 -4.53
CA HIS A 116 6.03 -16.39 -4.22
C HIS A 116 6.18 -15.71 -2.85
N ARG A 117 7.26 -15.97 -2.11
CA ARG A 117 7.50 -15.29 -0.83
C ARG A 117 7.71 -13.80 -1.10
N SER A 118 6.91 -12.98 -0.43
CA SER A 118 7.01 -11.52 -0.48
C SER A 118 6.98 -10.92 0.93
N ILE A 119 7.11 -9.59 1.01
CA ILE A 119 6.98 -8.84 2.26
C ILE A 119 5.51 -8.71 2.65
N ALA A 120 5.26 -8.75 3.95
CA ALA A 120 3.98 -8.42 4.55
C ALA A 120 4.24 -7.65 5.85
N LEU A 121 3.92 -6.36 5.85
CA LEU A 121 4.08 -5.50 7.02
C LEU A 121 2.70 -5.13 7.57
N ALA A 122 2.65 -4.90 8.87
CA ALA A 122 1.44 -4.47 9.54
C ALA A 122 1.75 -3.37 10.56
N VAL A 123 1.00 -2.27 10.52
CA VAL A 123 1.19 -1.08 11.36
C VAL A 123 -0.13 -0.73 12.03
N SER A 124 -0.16 -0.70 13.36
CA SER A 124 -1.35 -0.42 14.17
C SER A 124 -0.95 -0.19 15.64
N PRO A 125 -1.72 0.57 16.45
CA PRO A 125 -1.48 0.68 17.90
C PRO A 125 -1.57 -0.67 18.64
N TYR A 126 -2.23 -1.66 18.05
CA TYR A 126 -2.43 -3.00 18.65
C TYR A 126 -1.32 -4.01 18.29
N ILE A 127 -0.35 -3.64 17.45
CA ILE A 127 0.70 -4.54 16.98
C ILE A 127 1.96 -4.41 17.84
N ARG A 128 2.53 -5.56 18.21
CA ARG A 128 3.82 -5.62 18.93
C ARG A 128 4.95 -5.11 18.05
N ARG A 129 5.69 -4.12 18.53
CA ARG A 129 6.81 -3.50 17.80
C ARG A 129 8.03 -4.42 17.79
N GLY A 130 8.80 -4.37 16.69
CA GLY A 130 10.07 -5.10 16.56
C GLY A 130 9.93 -6.63 16.54
N VAL A 131 8.74 -7.13 16.24
CA VAL A 131 8.46 -8.56 16.15
C VAL A 131 8.31 -8.96 14.69
N VAL A 132 8.94 -10.07 14.31
CA VAL A 132 8.69 -10.77 13.05
C VAL A 132 7.78 -11.95 13.37
N ASP A 133 6.56 -11.94 12.83
CA ASP A 133 5.70 -13.11 12.89
C ASP A 133 6.11 -14.10 11.80
N THR A 134 6.23 -15.38 12.17
CA THR A 134 6.83 -16.44 11.32
C THR A 134 5.85 -17.50 10.78
N PRO A 135 4.60 -17.66 11.27
CA PRO A 135 3.61 -18.47 10.58
C PRO A 135 3.33 -17.95 9.17
N SER A 136 3.20 -18.85 8.19
CA SER A 136 2.76 -18.49 6.84
C SER A 136 1.36 -17.86 6.88
N ILE A 137 1.26 -16.58 6.51
CA ILE A 137 0.00 -15.84 6.35
C ILE A 137 -0.83 -16.41 5.18
N ALA A 138 -0.20 -17.07 4.21
CA ALA A 138 -0.88 -17.70 3.07
C ALA A 138 -1.59 -19.02 3.40
N ARG A 139 -1.39 -19.59 4.59
CA ARG A 139 -2.01 -20.87 4.94
C ARG A 139 -3.25 -20.64 5.79
N CYS A 140 -4.42 -20.89 5.21
CA CYS A 140 -5.65 -21.03 5.98
C CYS A 140 -5.44 -22.15 7.02
N ARG A 141 -5.25 -21.78 8.29
CA ARG A 141 -5.19 -22.75 9.38
C ARG A 141 -6.62 -23.13 9.71
N SER A 142 -7.00 -24.37 9.44
CA SER A 142 -8.17 -24.98 10.07
C SER A 142 -7.84 -25.20 11.56
N SER A 143 -7.90 -24.16 12.38
CA SER A 143 -7.93 -24.31 13.83
C SER A 143 -9.37 -24.56 14.24
N GLY A 144 -9.66 -25.81 14.58
CA GLY A 144 -10.91 -26.17 15.25
C GLY A 144 -11.03 -25.48 16.61
N ALA A 145 -12.30 -25.33 17.00
CA ALA A 145 -12.80 -25.04 18.35
C ALA A 145 -12.31 -23.75 19.02
N TRP A 146 -13.11 -22.70 18.84
CA TRP A 146 -13.43 -21.83 19.97
C TRP A 146 -14.50 -22.57 20.80
N ASN A 147 -14.13 -23.01 22.01
CA ASN A 147 -15.05 -23.37 23.09
C ASN A 147 -14.93 -22.31 24.17
#